data_AF-A0A962IIR0-F1
#
_entry.id   AF-A0A962IIR0-F1
#
_cell.length_a   1.000
_cell.length_b   1.000
_cell.length_c   1.000
_cell.angle_alpha   90.00
_cell.angle_beta   90.00
_cell.angle_gamma   90.00
#
_symmetry.space_group_name_H-M   'P 1'
#
loop_
_entity.id
_entity.type
_entity.pdbx_description
1 polymer ?
#
loop_
_entity_poly.entity_id
_entity_poly.type
_entity_poly.pdbx_seq_one_letter_code
_entity_poly.pdbx_strand_id
1 'polypeptide(L)'
;RQLENTCRWLTVMASGQEVVVDDLPPDLQPGRQPGTEVPVPDNWENALARYAENRLAQGDKNLLGDLAPVFERILLVAALNRTGGRKIEAAELLGWGRNTLTRKLRELKPDTGGL
;
A
#
# COMPACT_ATOMS: atom_id res chain seq x y z
N ARG A 1 -9.34 0.61 26.96
CA ARG A 1 -9.24 -0.13 25.67
C ARG A 1 -8.69 0.74 24.53
N GLN A 2 -9.14 1.99 24.34
CA GLN A 2 -8.58 2.89 23.30
C GLN A 2 -7.12 3.29 23.57
N LEU A 3 -6.77 3.65 24.82
CA LEU A 3 -5.39 3.96 25.22
C LEU A 3 -4.40 2.83 24.90
N GLU A 4 -4.82 1.57 25.06
CA GLU A 4 -3.98 0.40 24.80
C GLU A 4 -3.70 0.22 23.30
N ASN A 5 -4.71 0.48 22.45
CA ASN A 5 -4.55 0.45 21.00
C ASN A 5 -3.63 1.57 20.50
N THR A 6 -3.75 2.77 21.08
CA THR A 6 -2.86 3.90 20.75
C THR A 6 -1.40 3.59 21.11
N CYS A 7 -1.14 3.02 22.28
CA CYS A 7 0.22 2.62 22.67
C CYS A 7 0.79 1.52 21.76
N ARG A 8 -0.04 0.56 21.31
CA ARG A 8 0.40 -0.47 20.35
C ARG A 8 0.75 0.14 19.00
N TRP A 9 -0.02 1.12 18.53
CA TRP A 9 0.21 1.78 17.24
C TRP A 9 1.47 2.64 17.25
N LEU A 10 1.67 3.44 18.32
CA LEU A 10 2.90 4.22 18.51
C LEU A 10 4.15 3.32 18.54
N THR A 11 4.07 2.16 19.17
CA THR A 11 5.20 1.20 19.22
C THR A 11 5.55 0.61 17.86
N VAL A 12 4.58 0.50 16.95
CA VAL A 12 4.78 -0.14 15.63
C VAL A 12 5.22 0.88 14.57
N MET A 13 4.78 2.13 14.68
CA MET A 13 4.93 3.13 13.62
C MET A 13 5.88 4.28 13.97
N ALA A 14 6.14 4.58 15.25
CA ALA A 14 7.09 5.63 15.63
C ALA A 14 8.49 5.03 15.84
N SER A 15 9.40 5.26 14.89
CA SER A 15 10.80 4.82 15.00
C SER A 15 11.72 5.85 15.69
N GLY A 16 11.16 6.87 16.34
CA GLY A 16 11.88 7.96 17.01
C GLY A 16 11.72 7.97 18.55
N GLN A 17 12.66 8.61 19.24
CA GLN A 17 12.67 8.74 20.71
C GLN A 17 11.73 9.86 21.23
N GLU A 18 11.17 10.65 20.32
CA GLU A 18 10.24 11.76 20.57
C GLU A 18 8.99 11.59 19.68
N VAL A 19 7.80 11.86 20.23
CA VAL A 19 6.51 11.76 19.51
C VAL A 19 6.07 13.16 19.10
N VAL A 20 5.97 13.41 17.79
CA VAL A 20 5.52 14.68 17.22
C VAL A 20 4.02 14.62 16.95
N VAL A 21 3.33 15.77 16.84
CA VAL A 21 1.86 15.83 16.62
C VAL A 21 1.44 15.13 15.33
N ASP A 22 2.32 15.06 14.33
CA ASP A 22 2.12 14.32 13.08
C ASP A 22 2.17 12.78 13.26
N ASP A 23 2.75 12.29 14.36
CA ASP A 23 2.80 10.86 14.71
C ASP A 23 1.56 10.41 15.49
N LEU A 24 0.68 11.34 15.86
CA LEU A 24 -0.57 11.01 16.52
C LEU A 24 -1.57 10.49 15.49
N PRO A 25 -2.28 9.39 15.80
CA PRO A 25 -3.35 8.91 14.93
C PRO A 25 -4.37 10.04 14.69
N PRO A 26 -4.99 10.07 13.50
CA PRO A 26 -5.89 11.15 13.07
C PRO A 26 -7.10 11.37 14.01
N ASP A 27 -7.38 10.40 14.88
CA ASP A 27 -8.41 10.47 15.92
C ASP A 27 -8.07 11.43 17.08
N LEU A 28 -6.80 11.80 17.26
CA LEU A 28 -6.31 12.67 18.34
C LEU A 28 -5.85 14.06 17.85
N GLN A 29 -5.95 14.33 16.55
CA GLN A 29 -5.57 15.62 15.99
C GLN A 29 -6.58 16.72 16.38
N PRO A 30 -6.12 17.86 16.92
CA PRO A 30 -7.00 18.93 17.39
C PRO A 30 -7.71 19.59 16.20
N GLY A 31 -9.02 19.36 16.07
CA GLY A 31 -9.85 19.94 15.01
C GLY A 31 -11.04 19.07 14.56
N ARG A 32 -11.09 17.79 14.95
CA ARG A 32 -12.19 16.89 14.58
C ARG A 32 -13.26 16.83 15.67
N GLN A 33 -14.48 17.25 15.34
CA GLN A 33 -15.63 17.22 16.27
C GLN A 33 -16.06 15.77 16.57
N PRO A 34 -16.39 15.43 17.82
CA PRO A 34 -16.88 14.11 18.19
C PRO A 34 -18.33 13.97 17.72
N GLY A 35 -18.55 13.31 16.57
CA GLY A 35 -19.89 13.09 16.03
C GLY A 35 -19.93 12.78 14.53
N THR A 36 -18.84 13.01 13.81
CA THR A 36 -18.71 12.51 12.43
C THR A 36 -18.26 11.06 12.50
N GLU A 37 -19.05 10.19 11.88
CA GLU A 37 -18.84 8.76 11.72
C GLU A 37 -17.35 8.40 11.61
N VAL A 38 -16.98 7.36 12.36
CA VAL A 38 -15.67 6.70 12.33
C VAL A 38 -15.11 6.79 10.91
N PRO A 39 -13.97 7.45 10.67
CA PRO A 39 -13.27 7.24 9.42
C PRO A 39 -12.84 5.79 9.46
N VAL A 40 -13.66 4.92 8.86
CA VAL A 40 -13.21 3.61 8.42
C VAL A 40 -11.87 3.89 7.76
N PRO A 41 -10.74 3.29 8.22
CA PRO A 41 -9.45 3.51 7.60
C PRO A 41 -9.66 3.36 6.11
N ASP A 42 -9.40 4.43 5.36
CA ASP A 42 -9.89 4.57 3.99
C ASP A 42 -9.55 3.28 3.25
N ASN A 43 -10.59 2.47 3.01
CA ASN A 43 -10.40 1.10 2.54
C ASN A 43 -9.61 1.24 1.24
N TRP A 44 -8.50 0.52 1.06
CA TRP A 44 -7.64 0.75 -0.12
C TRP A 44 -8.45 0.55 -1.42
N GLU A 45 -9.51 -0.26 -1.36
CA GLU A 45 -10.53 -0.44 -2.37
C GLU A 45 -11.30 0.86 -2.66
N ASN A 46 -11.69 1.63 -1.64
CA ASN A 46 -12.35 2.93 -1.81
C ASN A 46 -11.39 3.98 -2.41
N ALA A 47 -10.13 4.00 -1.96
CA ALA A 47 -9.11 4.87 -2.52
C ALA A 47 -8.84 4.54 -4.00
N LEU A 48 -8.77 3.25 -4.33
CA LEU A 48 -8.62 2.78 -5.72
C LEU A 48 -9.86 3.10 -6.57
N ALA A 49 -11.06 2.94 -6.02
CA ALA A 49 -12.31 3.28 -6.70
C ALA A 49 -12.36 4.77 -7.07
N ARG A 50 -12.09 5.66 -6.10
CA ARG A 50 -12.01 7.11 -6.34
C ARG A 50 -10.95 7.47 -7.37
N TYR A 51 -9.78 6.81 -7.31
CA TYR A 51 -8.72 7.01 -8.28
C TYR A 51 -9.15 6.60 -9.70
N ALA A 52 -9.81 5.45 -9.85
CA ALA A 52 -10.33 4.97 -11.12
C ALA A 52 -11.43 5.89 -11.67
N GLU A 53 -12.37 6.33 -10.84
CA GLU A 53 -13.42 7.27 -11.22
C GLU A 53 -12.84 8.60 -11.72
N ASN A 54 -11.86 9.16 -11.01
CA ASN A 54 -11.19 10.40 -11.41
C ASN A 54 -10.50 10.27 -12.77
N ARG A 55 -9.79 9.15 -13.01
CA ARG A 55 -9.13 8.85 -14.29
C ARG A 55 -10.15 8.73 -15.43
N LEU A 56 -11.25 8.01 -15.20
CA LEU A 56 -12.33 7.86 -16.18
C LEU A 56 -13.02 9.19 -16.49
N ALA A 57 -13.24 10.04 -15.48
CA ALA A 57 -13.82 11.37 -15.65
C ALA A 57 -12.91 12.30 -16.49
N GLN A 58 -11.60 12.08 -16.48
CA GLN A 58 -10.63 12.78 -17.32
C GLN A 58 -10.59 12.28 -18.78
N GLY A 59 -11.34 11.21 -19.09
CA GLY A 59 -11.38 10.62 -20.43
C GLY A 59 -10.26 9.63 -20.72
N ASP A 60 -9.50 9.20 -19.69
CA ASP A 60 -8.47 8.17 -19.84
C ASP A 60 -9.10 6.86 -20.34
N LYS A 61 -8.36 6.16 -21.20
CA LYS A 61 -8.73 4.84 -21.73
C LYS A 61 -7.68 3.82 -21.33
N ASN A 62 -8.07 2.55 -21.32
CA ASN A 62 -7.17 1.44 -20.99
C ASN A 62 -6.52 1.54 -19.59
N LEU A 63 -7.27 2.04 -18.58
CA LEU A 63 -6.79 2.16 -17.19
C LEU A 63 -6.17 0.87 -16.65
N LEU A 64 -6.74 -0.29 -17.01
CA LEU A 64 -6.22 -1.58 -16.55
C LEU A 64 -4.81 -1.85 -17.10
N GLY A 65 -4.53 -1.45 -18.34
CA GLY A 65 -3.20 -1.57 -18.94
C GLY A 65 -2.14 -0.76 -18.19
N ASP A 66 -2.52 0.38 -17.63
CA ASP A 66 -1.62 1.26 -16.86
C ASP A 66 -1.51 0.83 -15.40
N LEU A 67 -2.63 0.44 -14.78
CA LEU A 67 -2.69 0.14 -13.35
C LEU A 67 -2.24 -1.27 -13.01
N ALA A 68 -2.51 -2.27 -13.86
CA ALA A 68 -2.13 -3.64 -13.58
C ALA A 68 -0.61 -3.80 -13.38
N PRO A 69 0.28 -3.22 -14.22
CA PRO A 69 1.73 -3.30 -14.01
C PRO A 69 2.19 -2.65 -12.70
N VAL A 70 1.57 -1.54 -12.29
CA VAL A 70 1.87 -0.84 -11.03
C VAL A 70 1.47 -1.72 -9.84
N PHE A 71 0.24 -2.23 -9.84
CA PHE A 71 -0.26 -3.12 -8.81
C PHE A 71 0.59 -4.39 -8.68
N GLU A 72 0.88 -5.05 -9.80
CA GLU A 72 1.71 -6.26 -9.82
C GLU A 72 3.12 -5.99 -9.30
N ARG A 73 3.73 -4.83 -9.60
CA ARG A 73 5.03 -4.42 -9.09
C ARG A 73 5.01 -4.29 -7.57
N ILE A 74 4.01 -3.60 -7.02
CA ILE A 74 3.88 -3.38 -5.57
C ILE A 74 3.82 -4.74 -4.85
N LEU A 75 2.96 -5.65 -5.34
CA LEU A 75 2.85 -7.00 -4.79
C LEU A 75 4.14 -7.81 -4.93
N LEU A 76 4.78 -7.75 -6.10
CA LEU A 76 6.03 -8.46 -6.35
C LEU A 76 7.15 -8.00 -5.41
N VAL A 77 7.30 -6.69 -5.21
CA VAL A 77 8.28 -6.12 -4.28
C VAL A 77 7.98 -6.54 -2.85
N ALA A 78 6.72 -6.45 -2.42
CA ALA A 78 6.33 -6.87 -1.08
C ALA A 78 6.62 -8.35 -0.82
N ALA A 79 6.28 -9.23 -1.77
CA ALA A 79 6.54 -10.66 -1.68
C ALA A 79 8.05 -10.97 -1.65
N LEU A 80 8.84 -10.35 -2.53
CA LEU A 80 10.30 -10.55 -2.55
C LEU A 80 10.97 -10.03 -1.28
N ASN A 81 10.53 -8.89 -0.74
CA ASN A 81 11.05 -8.36 0.53
C ASN A 81 10.74 -9.32 1.69
N ARG A 82 9.52 -9.88 1.72
CA ARG A 82 9.11 -10.85 2.75
C ARG A 82 9.92 -12.14 2.72
N THR A 83 10.31 -12.60 1.52
CA THR A 83 11.05 -13.86 1.33
C THR A 83 12.56 -13.67 1.23
N GLY A 84 13.07 -12.44 1.38
CA GLY A 84 14.50 -12.14 1.23
C GLY A 84 15.02 -12.40 -0.18
N GLY A 85 14.20 -12.17 -1.21
CA GLY A 85 14.55 -12.36 -2.62
C GLY A 85 14.38 -13.79 -3.14
N ARG A 86 13.87 -14.73 -2.32
CA ARG A 86 13.60 -16.11 -2.75
C ARG A 86 12.37 -16.14 -3.66
N LYS A 87 12.63 -16.33 -4.96
CA LYS A 87 11.63 -16.24 -6.03
C LYS A 87 10.51 -17.28 -5.93
N ILE A 88 10.82 -18.51 -5.51
CA ILE A 88 9.83 -19.59 -5.43
C ILE A 88 8.81 -19.27 -4.34
N GLU A 89 9.29 -18.98 -3.12
CA GLU A 89 8.44 -18.57 -2.00
C GLU A 89 7.65 -17.29 -2.31
N ALA A 90 8.26 -16.32 -3.00
CA ALA A 90 7.55 -15.10 -3.39
C ALA A 90 6.41 -15.41 -4.38
N ALA A 91 6.61 -16.39 -5.27
CA ALA A 91 5.59 -16.82 -6.21
C ALA A 91 4.44 -17.52 -5.47
N GLU A 92 4.75 -18.36 -4.47
CA GLU A 92 3.77 -19.01 -3.61
C GLU A 92 2.92 -17.98 -2.84
N LEU A 93 3.55 -16.95 -2.25
CA LEU A 93 2.82 -15.87 -1.56
C LEU A 93 1.85 -15.11 -2.46
N LEU A 94 2.19 -14.98 -3.74
CA LEU A 94 1.36 -14.29 -4.74
C LEU A 94 0.36 -15.22 -5.44
N GLY A 95 0.38 -16.53 -5.16
CA GLY A 95 -0.38 -17.52 -5.91
C GLY A 95 0.05 -17.64 -7.38
N TRP A 96 1.27 -17.21 -7.70
CA TRP A 96 1.84 -17.28 -9.04
C TRP A 96 2.67 -18.55 -9.22
N GLY A 97 2.64 -19.11 -10.44
CA GLY A 97 3.64 -20.10 -10.83
C GLY A 97 5.04 -19.46 -10.92
N ARG A 98 6.09 -20.25 -10.67
CA ARG A 98 7.50 -19.83 -10.81
C ARG A 98 7.80 -19.14 -12.16
N ASN A 99 7.25 -19.68 -13.25
CA ASN A 99 7.44 -19.15 -14.60
C ASN A 99 6.77 -17.78 -14.77
N THR A 100 5.57 -17.62 -14.19
CA THR A 100 4.85 -16.34 -14.18
C THR A 100 5.63 -15.28 -13.43
N LEU A 101 6.13 -15.60 -12.24
CA LEU A 101 6.95 -14.66 -11.47
C LEU A 101 8.22 -14.27 -12.21
N THR A 102 8.89 -15.23 -12.86
CA THR A 102 10.11 -14.94 -13.62
C THR A 102 9.83 -14.03 -14.83
N ARG A 103 8.71 -14.26 -15.53
CA ARG A 103 8.24 -13.41 -16.63
C ARG A 103 7.90 -12.01 -16.12
N LYS A 104 7.09 -11.90 -15.06
CA LYS A 104 6.69 -10.63 -14.45
C LYS A 104 7.89 -9.84 -13.94
N LEU A 105 8.89 -10.50 -13.36
CA LEU A 105 10.13 -9.83 -12.92
C LEU A 105 10.93 -9.24 -14.09
N ARG A 106 10.83 -9.79 -15.31
CA ARG A 106 11.48 -9.23 -16.51
C ARG A 106 10.65 -8.10 -17.11
N GLU A 107 9.34 -8.29 -17.24
CA GLU A 107 8.41 -7.29 -17.80
C GLU A 107 8.31 -6.04 -16.94
N LEU A 108 8.32 -6.22 -15.61
CA LEU A 108 8.20 -5.14 -14.65
C LEU A 108 9.54 -4.56 -14.22
N LYS A 109 10.68 -4.95 -14.80
CA LYS A 109 11.93 -4.20 -14.65
C LYS A 109 12.01 -3.17 -15.78
N PRO A 110 11.51 -1.93 -15.63
CA PRO A 110 12.09 -0.82 -16.36
C PRO A 110 13.52 -0.65 -15.84
N ASP A 111 14.41 -0.18 -16.70
CA ASP A 111 15.80 0.16 -16.37
C ASP A 111 15.90 0.73 -14.95
N THR A 112 16.74 0.11 -14.13
CA THR A 112 17.20 0.70 -12.88
C THR A 112 18.14 1.85 -13.26
N GLY A 113 17.54 2.93 -13.77
CA GLY A 113 18.18 4.19 -14.10
C GLY A 113 17.71 5.25 -13.11
N GLY A 114 18.50 5.45 -12.06
CA GLY A 114 18.50 6.68 -11.26
C GLY A 114 17.55 6.71 -10.06
N LEU A 115 18.03 6.17 -8.93
CA LEU A 115 18.07 6.89 -7.66
C LEU A 115 19.48 6.73 -7.09
#